data_AF-A0A938Y088-F1
#
_entry.id   AF-A0A938Y088-F1
#
_cell.length_a   1.000
_cell.length_b   1.000
_cell.length_c   1.000
_cell.angle_alpha   90.00
_cell.angle_beta   90.00
_cell.angle_gamma   90.00
#
_symmetry.space_group_name_H-M   'P 1'
#
loop_
_entity.id
_entity.type
_entity.pdbx_description
1 polymer ?
#
loop_
_entity_poly.entity_id
_entity_poly.type
_entity_poly.pdbx_seq_one_letter_code
_entity_poly.pdbx_strand_id
1 'polypeptide(L)'
;MAPTPAVQLLARKAEQILVDVARESAEPITYGELAERLKADGARTVPARQVAKALAALREHRGTWSWTPFLTAWVVDPETGEPNEEYFVTGVGDAAAVRAKTHQRITAGIYDAGQAV
;
A
#
# COMPACT_ATOMS: atom_id res chain seq x y z
N MET A 1 2.77 -8.49 -19.45
CA MET A 1 2.52 -9.78 -18.76
C MET A 1 1.60 -9.49 -17.58
N ALA A 2 0.45 -10.15 -17.49
CA ALA A 2 -0.43 -9.97 -16.33
C ALA A 2 0.24 -10.53 -15.05
N PRO A 3 0.04 -9.92 -13.87
CA PRO A 3 0.61 -10.41 -12.62
C PRO A 3 0.06 -11.80 -12.30
N THR A 4 0.92 -12.68 -11.78
CA THR A 4 0.53 -14.05 -11.41
C THR A 4 -0.50 -14.05 -10.27
N PRO A 5 -1.34 -15.08 -10.13
CA PRO A 5 -2.33 -15.15 -9.05
C PRO A 5 -1.74 -14.96 -7.64
N ALA A 6 -0.51 -15.43 -7.43
CA ALA A 6 0.22 -15.23 -6.18
C ALA A 6 0.57 -13.75 -5.91
N VAL A 7 0.95 -12.99 -6.95
CA VAL A 7 1.23 -11.54 -6.83
C VAL A 7 -0.06 -10.77 -6.56
N GLN A 8 -1.17 -11.14 -7.19
CA GLN A 8 -2.46 -10.48 -6.95
C GLN A 8 -2.96 -10.71 -5.51
N LEU A 9 -2.83 -11.93 -4.99
CA LEU A 9 -3.18 -12.23 -3.60
C LEU A 9 -2.29 -11.44 -2.63
N LEU A 10 -1.00 -11.35 -2.91
CA LEU A 10 -0.07 -10.57 -2.09
C LEU A 10 -0.38 -9.08 -2.13
N ALA A 11 -0.72 -8.54 -3.31
CA ALA A 11 -1.14 -7.15 -3.49
C ALA A 11 -2.43 -6.85 -2.71
N ARG A 12 -3.42 -7.76 -2.72
CA ARG A 12 -4.64 -7.61 -1.94
C ARG A 12 -4.39 -7.62 -0.43
N LYS A 13 -3.47 -8.47 0.04
CA LYS A 13 -3.04 -8.46 1.46
C LYS A 13 -2.32 -7.16 1.82
N ALA A 14 -1.42 -6.70 0.94
CA ALA A 14 -0.72 -5.43 1.12
C ALA A 14 -1.71 -4.26 1.15
N GLU A 15 -2.70 -4.25 0.26
CA GLU A 15 -3.80 -3.27 0.27
C GLU A 15 -4.45 -3.21 1.65
N GLN A 16 -4.92 -4.35 2.16
CA GLN A 16 -5.62 -4.40 3.44
C GLN A 16 -4.76 -3.87 4.60
N ILE A 17 -3.50 -4.30 4.67
CA ILE A 17 -2.54 -3.81 5.67
C ILE A 17 -2.40 -2.29 5.58
N LEU A 18 -2.23 -1.75 4.36
CA LEU A 18 -2.03 -0.31 4.17
C LEU A 18 -3.31 0.49 4.41
N VAL A 19 -4.48 -0.07 4.14
CA VAL A 19 -5.77 0.52 4.54
C VAL A 19 -5.85 0.62 6.06
N ASP A 20 -5.49 -0.44 6.79
CA ASP A 20 -5.55 -0.44 8.24
C ASP A 20 -4.55 0.56 8.84
N VAL A 21 -3.33 0.62 8.31
CA VAL A 21 -2.35 1.67 8.69
C VAL A 21 -2.89 3.07 8.40
N ALA A 22 -3.44 3.29 7.20
CA ALA A 22 -3.97 4.59 6.80
C ALA A 22 -5.22 5.01 7.58
N ARG A 23 -5.97 4.05 8.14
CA ARG A 23 -7.09 4.32 9.08
C ARG A 23 -6.57 4.79 10.43
N GLU A 24 -5.50 4.18 10.92
CA GLU A 24 -4.91 4.48 12.22
C GLU A 24 -4.10 5.78 12.22
N SER A 25 -3.31 6.03 11.16
CA SER A 25 -2.36 7.13 11.13
C SER A 25 -1.96 7.57 9.72
N ALA A 26 -1.51 8.82 9.60
CA ALA A 26 -0.82 9.33 8.41
C ALA A 26 0.69 9.02 8.39
N GLU A 27 1.21 8.40 9.45
CA GLU A 27 2.61 7.96 9.53
C GLU A 27 2.85 6.73 8.64
N PRO A 28 3.90 6.75 7.80
CA PRO A 28 4.22 5.62 6.93
C PRO A 28 4.89 4.48 7.69
N ILE A 29 4.95 3.32 7.05
CA ILE A 29 5.77 2.18 7.43
C ILE A 29 6.88 1.97 6.40
N THR A 30 7.93 1.28 6.79
CA THR A 30 9.03 0.92 5.90
C THR A 30 8.70 -0.28 5.02
N TYR A 31 9.43 -0.45 3.92
CA TYR A 31 9.37 -1.69 3.11
C TYR A 31 9.60 -2.95 3.93
N GLY A 32 10.51 -2.89 4.91
CA GLY A 32 10.79 -3.99 5.83
C GLY A 32 9.58 -4.32 6.69
N GLU A 33 8.95 -3.33 7.32
CA GLU A 33 7.76 -3.52 8.13
C GLU A 33 6.57 -4.06 7.33
N LEU A 34 6.36 -3.57 6.09
CA LEU A 34 5.35 -4.16 5.22
C LEU A 34 5.67 -5.63 4.90
N ALA A 35 6.94 -5.95 4.61
CA ALA A 35 7.36 -7.33 4.35
C ALA A 35 7.11 -8.24 5.57
N GLU A 36 7.37 -7.74 6.78
CA GLU A 36 7.07 -8.43 8.04
C GLU A 36 5.57 -8.65 8.22
N ARG A 37 4.75 -7.62 8.03
CA ARG A 37 3.28 -7.71 8.17
C ARG A 37 2.64 -8.63 7.11
N LEU A 38 3.27 -8.74 5.94
CA LEU A 38 2.83 -9.67 4.89
C LEU A 38 3.16 -11.14 5.21
N LYS A 39 4.01 -11.41 6.20
CA LYS A 39 4.21 -12.78 6.72
C LYS A 39 2.95 -13.17 7.50
N ALA A 40 2.05 -13.89 6.84
CA ALA A 40 0.96 -14.58 7.53
C ALA A 40 1.49 -15.85 8.22
N ASP A 41 0.88 -16.21 9.36
CA ASP A 41 1.18 -17.35 10.22
C ASP A 41 1.76 -18.57 9.47
N GLY A 42 3.03 -18.87 9.75
CA GLY A 42 3.72 -20.08 9.26
C GLY A 42 4.48 -19.96 7.94
N ALA A 43 4.46 -18.82 7.24
CA ALA A 43 5.20 -18.65 5.97
C ALA A 43 6.64 -18.10 6.16
N ARG A 44 7.56 -18.61 5.32
CA ARG A 44 8.93 -18.09 5.15
C ARG A 44 8.88 -16.63 4.69
N THR A 45 9.88 -15.84 5.10
CA THR A 45 10.04 -14.42 4.76
C THR A 45 9.60 -14.07 3.34
N VAL A 46 8.73 -13.07 3.18
CA VAL A 46 8.33 -12.58 1.86
C VAL A 46 9.55 -11.93 1.19
N PRO A 47 10.02 -12.42 0.03
CA PRO A 47 11.17 -11.83 -0.65
C PRO A 47 10.89 -10.37 -1.07
N ALA A 48 11.86 -9.48 -0.94
CA ALA A 48 11.73 -8.06 -1.32
C ALA A 48 11.17 -7.87 -2.75
N ARG A 49 11.60 -8.72 -3.71
CA ARG A 49 11.07 -8.71 -5.09
C ARG A 49 9.56 -8.94 -5.19
N GLN A 50 8.98 -9.69 -4.25
CA GLN A 50 7.54 -9.96 -4.23
C GLN A 50 6.79 -8.76 -3.63
N VAL A 51 7.36 -8.11 -2.61
CA VAL A 51 6.84 -6.84 -2.08
C VAL A 51 6.82 -5.76 -3.16
N ALA A 52 7.92 -5.59 -3.89
CA ALA A 52 8.01 -4.67 -5.03
C ALA A 52 6.93 -4.96 -6.10
N LYS A 53 6.72 -6.24 -6.46
CA LYS A 53 5.66 -6.64 -7.40
C LYS A 53 4.26 -6.36 -6.87
N ALA A 54 4.03 -6.55 -5.57
CA ALA A 54 2.75 -6.23 -4.94
C ALA A 54 2.46 -4.73 -4.95
N LEU A 55 3.48 -3.89 -4.69
CA LEU A 55 3.35 -2.43 -4.74
C LEU A 55 3.18 -1.90 -6.16
N ALA A 56 3.91 -2.44 -7.13
CA ALA A 56 3.71 -2.15 -8.55
C ALA A 56 2.29 -2.54 -8.97
N ALA A 57 1.82 -3.72 -8.54
CA ALA A 57 0.44 -4.13 -8.77
C ALA A 57 -0.53 -3.11 -8.14
N LEU A 58 -0.35 -2.67 -6.90
CA LEU A 58 -1.22 -1.64 -6.27
C LEU A 58 -1.25 -0.32 -7.03
N ARG A 59 -0.10 0.16 -7.52
CA ARG A 59 0.02 1.37 -8.33
C ARG A 59 -0.79 1.25 -9.62
N GLU A 60 -0.65 0.13 -10.30
CA GLU A 60 -1.36 -0.17 -11.55
C GLU A 60 -2.84 -0.53 -11.31
N HIS A 61 -3.15 -1.02 -10.11
CA HIS A 61 -4.48 -1.46 -9.75
C HIS A 61 -5.36 -0.27 -9.41
N ARG A 62 -6.26 0.04 -10.33
CA ARG A 62 -7.51 0.71 -10.00
C ARG A 62 -8.39 -0.34 -9.33
N GLY A 63 -8.13 -0.60 -8.05
CA GLY A 63 -8.85 -1.64 -7.30
C GLY A 63 -10.34 -1.36 -7.20
N THR A 64 -11.01 -2.03 -6.26
CA THR A 64 -12.41 -1.75 -5.94
C THR A 64 -12.66 -0.26 -5.68
N TRP A 65 -11.62 0.47 -5.24
CA TRP A 65 -11.67 1.90 -4.97
C TRP A 65 -10.63 2.69 -5.77
N SER A 66 -11.02 3.87 -6.24
CA SER A 66 -10.18 4.74 -7.08
C SER A 66 -8.96 5.35 -6.37
N TRP A 67 -8.86 5.19 -5.04
CA TRP A 67 -7.81 5.76 -4.20
C TRP A 67 -6.74 4.74 -3.78
N THR A 68 -6.94 3.44 -4.04
CA THR A 68 -5.98 2.36 -3.74
C THR A 68 -4.55 2.66 -4.22
N PRO A 69 -4.32 3.22 -5.43
CA PRO A 69 -2.96 3.57 -5.86
C PRO A 69 -2.22 4.54 -4.93
N PHE A 70 -2.94 5.37 -4.15
CA PHE A 70 -2.34 6.32 -3.22
C PHE A 70 -1.84 5.67 -1.92
N LEU A 71 -2.24 4.43 -1.65
CA LEU A 71 -1.74 3.68 -0.49
C LEU A 71 -0.24 3.40 -0.57
N THR A 72 0.36 3.42 -1.78
CA THR A 72 1.81 3.25 -1.91
C THR A 72 2.59 4.42 -1.27
N ALA A 73 1.94 5.54 -0.97
CA ALA A 73 2.51 6.64 -0.18
C ALA A 73 2.88 6.24 1.26
N TRP A 74 2.26 5.19 1.81
CA TRP A 74 2.51 4.70 3.17
C TRP A 74 3.70 3.75 3.29
N VAL A 75 4.38 3.43 2.18
CA VAL A 75 5.50 2.48 2.19
C VAL A 75 6.75 3.18 1.71
N VAL A 76 7.64 3.47 2.65
CA VAL A 76 8.81 4.33 2.42
C VAL A 76 10.12 3.58 2.62
N ASP A 77 11.18 4.14 2.04
CA ASP A 77 12.54 3.76 2.36
C ASP A 77 12.91 4.31 3.76
N PRO A 78 13.51 3.50 4.65
CA PRO A 78 13.85 3.92 6.01
C PRO A 78 14.92 5.02 6.06
N GLU A 79 15.77 5.15 5.04
CA GLU A 79 16.85 6.14 5.01
C GLU A 79 16.36 7.48 4.45
N THR A 80 15.51 7.45 3.42
CA THR A 80 15.03 8.68 2.76
C THR A 80 13.69 9.18 3.30
N GLY A 81 12.86 8.31 3.89
CA GLY A 81 11.50 8.64 4.31
C GLY A 81 10.52 8.79 3.15
N GLU A 82 10.95 8.50 1.91
CA GLU A 82 10.15 8.65 0.69
C GLU A 82 9.77 7.30 0.09
N PRO A 83 8.60 7.20 -0.56
CA PRO A 83 8.26 6.02 -1.33
C PRO A 83 9.06 5.98 -2.64
N ASN A 84 9.40 4.79 -3.09
CA ASN A 84 10.04 4.56 -4.38
C ASN A 84 9.11 5.00 -5.53
N GLU A 85 9.62 5.86 -6.40
CA GLU A 85 8.91 6.45 -7.54
C GLU A 85 8.44 5.40 -8.58
N GLU A 86 9.04 4.20 -8.59
CA GLU A 86 8.58 3.07 -9.38
C GLU A 86 7.19 2.56 -8.93
N TYR A 87 6.81 2.79 -7.67
CA TYR A 87 5.55 2.29 -7.10
C TYR A 87 4.63 3.43 -6.65
N PHE A 88 5.17 4.61 -6.38
CA PHE A 88 4.37 5.78 -6.08
C PHE A 88 3.76 6.40 -7.34
N VAL A 89 2.54 6.91 -7.23
CA VAL A 89 1.91 7.63 -8.33
C VAL A 89 2.64 8.97 -8.46
N THR A 90 3.29 9.21 -9.60
CA THR A 90 3.97 10.49 -9.85
C THR A 90 2.97 11.58 -10.23
N GLY A 91 3.28 12.85 -9.92
CA GLY A 91 2.47 14.00 -10.31
C GLY A 91 1.23 14.30 -9.44
N VAL A 92 1.04 13.58 -8.32
CA VAL A 92 -0.07 13.82 -7.38
C VAL A 92 0.31 14.68 -6.16
N GLY A 93 1.59 15.05 -6.06
CA GLY A 93 2.14 15.88 -4.99
C GLY A 93 3.10 15.12 -4.09
N ASP A 94 3.52 15.81 -3.02
CA ASP A 94 4.35 15.27 -1.95
C ASP A 94 3.68 14.07 -1.25
N ALA A 95 4.47 13.03 -0.94
CA ALA A 95 3.94 11.79 -0.37
C ALA A 95 3.28 12.02 1.00
N ALA A 96 3.84 12.89 1.85
CA ALA A 96 3.24 13.21 3.14
C ALA A 96 1.91 13.96 3.00
N ALA A 97 1.81 14.88 2.04
CA ALA A 97 0.56 15.57 1.72
C ALA A 97 -0.52 14.60 1.21
N VAL A 98 -0.14 13.64 0.36
CA VAL A 98 -1.05 12.57 -0.10
C VAL A 98 -1.52 11.72 1.07
N ARG A 99 -0.62 11.35 1.99
CA ARG A 99 -0.98 10.59 3.19
C ARG A 99 -1.96 11.36 4.06
N ALA A 100 -1.66 12.60 4.42
CA ALA A 100 -2.52 13.43 5.26
C ALA A 100 -3.94 13.58 4.67
N LYS A 101 -4.03 13.88 3.37
CA LYS A 101 -5.32 14.05 2.68
C LYS A 101 -6.10 12.74 2.58
N THR A 102 -5.41 11.63 2.30
CA THR A 102 -6.04 10.31 2.17
C THR A 102 -6.52 9.82 3.53
N HIS A 103 -5.69 9.96 4.57
CA HIS A 103 -6.06 9.64 5.97
C HIS A 103 -7.31 10.41 6.40
N GLN A 104 -7.33 11.74 6.19
CA GLN A 104 -8.50 12.57 6.49
C GLN A 104 -9.78 12.07 5.80
N ARG A 105 -9.68 11.65 4.54
CA ARG A 105 -10.83 11.15 3.78
C ARG A 105 -11.29 9.78 4.26
N ILE A 106 -10.37 8.90 4.64
CA ILE A 106 -10.69 7.59 5.22
C ILE A 106 -11.39 7.77 6.57
N THR A 107 -10.86 8.59 7.47
CA THR A 107 -11.43 8.81 8.81
C THR A 107 -12.75 9.58 8.76
N ALA A 108 -12.95 10.43 7.75
CA ALA A 108 -14.23 11.08 7.48
C ALA A 108 -15.27 10.18 6.80
N GLY A 109 -14.96 8.91 6.51
CA GLY A 109 -15.87 7.98 5.84
C GLY A 109 -16.14 8.29 4.36
N ILE A 110 -15.35 9.16 3.73
CA ILE A 110 -15.46 9.47 2.30
C ILE A 110 -14.97 8.29 1.47
N TYR A 111 -13.95 7.60 1.97
CA TYR A 111 -13.49 6.33 1.44
C TYR A 111 -13.95 5.21 2.37
N ASP A 112 -15.15 4.72 2.13
CA ASP A 112 -15.60 3.50 2.78
C ASP A 112 -14.85 2.34 2.12
N ALA A 113 -13.76 1.84 2.70
CA ALA A 113 -13.26 0.51 2.36
C ALA A 113 -14.27 -0.51 2.94
N GLY A 114 -15.46 -0.52 2.33
CA GLY A 114 -16.57 -1.36 2.70
C GLY A 114 -16.13 -2.80 2.62
N GLN A 115 -16.37 -3.53 3.71
CA GLN A 115 -16.27 -4.97 3.72
C GLN A 115 -16.98 -5.51 2.47
N ALA A 116 -16.24 -6.28 1.67
CA ALA A 116 -16.87 -7.06 0.63
C ALA A 116 -17.94 -7.93 1.30
N VAL A 117 -19.21 -7.69 0.94
CA VAL A 117 -20.28 -8.69 1.06
C VAL A 117 -19.91 -9.93 0.26
#